data_AF-A0A7W7WFW5-F1
#
_entry.id   AF-A0A7W7WFW5-F1
#
_cell.length_a   1.000
_cell.length_b   1.000
_cell.length_c   1.000
_cell.angle_alpha   90.00
_cell.angle_beta   90.00
_cell.angle_gamma   90.00
#
_symmetry.space_group_name_H-M   'P 1'
#
loop_
_entity.id
_entity.type
_entity.pdbx_description
1 polymer ?
#
loop_
_entity_poly.entity_id
_entity_poly.type
_entity_poly.pdbx_seq_one_letter_code
_entity_poly.pdbx_strand_id
1 'polypeptide(L)'
;MSSDTGAGPRRGPRLLTVRLGGGRVGWLLAAGNGRQLARSAVTYRSEAELDEAVRQLLVERAALRYLVQQGGDRSWGWSALLPVRSTGQAAGEAVARSARGYLRQDQCRQGLASFQAMLQHLRAVRGAG
;
A
#
# COMPACT_ATOMS: atom_id res chain seq x y z
N MET A 1 7.96 -26.64 -33.26
CA MET A 1 8.02 -25.22 -32.84
C MET A 1 7.27 -25.12 -31.52
N SER A 2 7.99 -25.27 -30.41
CA SER A 2 7.40 -25.22 -29.07
C SER A 2 7.78 -23.89 -28.44
N SER A 3 6.83 -22.96 -28.41
CA SER A 3 6.97 -21.72 -27.64
C SER A 3 6.57 -22.01 -26.19
N ASP A 4 7.52 -22.54 -25.42
CA ASP A 4 7.45 -22.56 -23.97
C ASP A 4 7.54 -21.11 -23.46
N THR A 5 6.39 -20.48 -23.26
CA THR A 5 6.34 -19.16 -22.61
C THR A 5 6.30 -19.42 -21.12
N GLY A 6 7.49 -19.50 -20.53
CA GLY A 6 7.69 -19.69 -19.11
C GLY A 6 6.87 -18.70 -18.28
N ALA A 7 5.77 -19.19 -17.70
CA ALA A 7 5.16 -18.56 -16.56
C ALA A 7 6.10 -18.77 -15.37
N GLY A 8 7.10 -17.88 -15.24
CA GLY A 8 7.93 -17.81 -14.04
C GLY A 8 7.04 -17.81 -12.79
N PRO A 9 7.52 -18.35 -11.65
CA PRO A 9 6.69 -18.56 -10.47
C PRO A 9 5.94 -17.28 -10.13
N ARG A 10 4.60 -17.34 -10.12
CA ARG A 10 3.73 -16.21 -9.77
C ARG A 10 4.11 -15.77 -8.36
N ARG A 11 4.95 -14.73 -8.27
CA ARG A 11 5.38 -14.17 -6.99
C ARG A 11 4.14 -13.57 -6.33
N GLY A 12 3.91 -13.84 -5.05
CA GLY A 12 2.86 -13.17 -4.28
C GLY A 12 3.07 -11.66 -4.19
N PRO A 13 2.11 -10.89 -3.65
CA PRO A 13 2.29 -9.47 -3.37
C PRO A 13 3.54 -9.23 -2.51
N ARG A 14 4.23 -8.11 -2.76
CA ARG A 14 5.45 -7.75 -2.02
C ARG A 14 5.37 -6.33 -1.51
N LEU A 15 5.77 -6.16 -0.26
CA LEU A 15 6.04 -4.86 0.32
C LEU A 15 7.55 -4.61 0.19
N LEU A 16 7.90 -3.53 -0.50
CA LEU A 16 9.27 -3.17 -0.83
C LEU A 16 9.64 -1.91 -0.05
N THR A 17 10.77 -1.94 0.66
CA THR A 17 11.37 -0.75 1.26
C THR A 17 11.98 0.11 0.16
N VAL A 18 11.68 1.40 0.17
CA VAL A 18 12.18 2.36 -0.81
C VAL A 18 12.97 3.44 -0.05
N ARG A 19 14.23 3.64 -0.44
CA ARG A 19 15.04 4.76 0.05
C ARG A 19 14.70 6.03 -0.71
N LEU A 20 14.49 7.10 0.02
CA LEU A 20 14.14 8.43 -0.47
C LEU A 20 15.29 9.40 -0.18
N GLY A 21 15.25 10.58 -0.80
CA GLY A 21 16.23 11.64 -0.53
C GLY A 21 16.27 12.01 0.96
N GLY A 22 17.45 12.44 1.44
CA GLY A 22 17.63 12.90 2.81
C GLY A 22 17.60 11.79 3.88
N GLY A 23 17.98 10.56 3.52
CA GLY A 23 18.03 9.42 4.45
C GLY A 23 16.67 8.89 4.89
N ARG A 24 15.59 9.40 4.30
CA ARG A 24 14.22 8.95 4.58
C ARG A 24 13.94 7.63 3.90
N VAL A 25 13.06 6.83 4.47
CA VAL A 25 12.58 5.59 3.87
C VAL A 25 11.05 5.57 3.79
N GLY A 26 10.53 4.83 2.82
CA GLY A 26 9.11 4.58 2.66
C GLY A 26 8.88 3.14 2.20
N TRP A 27 7.63 2.82 1.88
CA TRP A 27 7.29 1.52 1.33
C TRP A 27 6.46 1.62 0.06
N LEU A 28 6.55 0.58 -0.74
CA LEU A 28 5.76 0.38 -1.95
C LEU A 28 5.14 -1.03 -1.91
N LEU A 29 3.85 -1.11 -2.18
CA LEU A 29 3.17 -2.38 -2.38
C LEU A 29 3.08 -2.69 -3.87
N ALA A 30 3.70 -3.79 -4.26
CA ALA A 30 3.65 -4.32 -5.62
C ALA A 30 2.80 -5.58 -5.66
N ALA A 31 1.97 -5.68 -6.70
CA ALA A 31 1.28 -6.90 -7.06
C ALA A 31 2.25 -7.98 -7.55
N GLY A 32 1.77 -9.22 -7.65
CA GLY A 32 2.59 -10.35 -8.10
C GLY A 32 3.16 -10.20 -9.51
N ASN A 33 2.51 -9.39 -10.35
CA ASN A 33 2.98 -9.02 -11.68
C ASN A 33 3.90 -7.77 -11.68
N GLY A 34 4.37 -7.32 -10.51
CA GLY A 34 5.21 -6.13 -10.36
C GLY A 34 4.46 -4.80 -10.43
N ARG A 35 3.16 -4.79 -10.73
CA ARG A 35 2.37 -3.54 -10.78
C ARG A 35 2.31 -2.90 -9.41
N GLN A 36 2.77 -1.66 -9.33
CA GLN A 36 2.65 -0.85 -8.12
C GLN A 36 1.18 -0.52 -7.83
N LEU A 37 0.74 -0.77 -6.60
CA LEU A 37 -0.64 -0.51 -6.17
C LEU A 37 -0.72 0.65 -5.19
N ALA A 38 0.17 0.65 -4.20
CA ALA A 38 0.13 1.58 -3.09
C ALA A 38 1.54 1.97 -2.65
N ARG A 39 1.63 3.11 -2.00
CA ARG A 39 2.87 3.62 -1.39
C ARG A 39 2.58 4.22 -0.02
N SER A 40 3.62 4.37 0.79
CA SER A 40 3.54 5.10 2.05
C SER A 40 3.07 6.53 1.81
N ALA A 41 2.11 6.98 2.62
CA ALA A 41 1.64 8.36 2.59
C ALA A 41 2.60 9.33 3.30
N VAL A 42 3.39 8.80 4.24
CA VAL A 42 4.45 9.49 4.98
C VAL A 42 5.80 8.79 4.77
N THR A 43 6.86 9.44 5.22
CA THR A 43 8.23 8.93 5.16
C THR A 43 8.82 8.83 6.55
N TYR A 44 9.63 7.79 6.76
CA TYR A 44 10.20 7.42 8.05
C TYR A 44 11.69 7.75 8.09
N ARG A 45 12.23 7.94 9.29
CA ARG A 45 13.63 8.31 9.50
C ARG A 45 14.57 7.10 9.44
N SER A 46 14.04 5.89 9.62
CA SER A 46 14.80 4.66 9.62
C SER A 46 13.98 3.46 9.14
N GLU A 47 14.68 2.38 8.77
CA GLU A 47 14.04 1.11 8.42
C GLU A 47 13.27 0.50 9.61
N ALA A 48 13.74 0.68 10.85
CA ALA A 48 13.05 0.23 12.06
C ALA A 48 11.71 0.96 12.29
N GLU A 49 11.67 2.28 12.09
CA GLU A 49 10.44 3.07 12.18
C GLU A 49 9.44 2.66 11.09
N LEU A 50 9.95 2.40 9.88
CA LEU A 50 9.17 1.88 8.77
C LEU A 50 8.58 0.50 9.08
N ASP A 51 9.38 -0.43 9.63
CA ASP A 51 8.93 -1.78 9.95
C ASP A 51 7.81 -1.77 11.00
N GLU A 52 7.94 -0.93 12.03
CA GLU A 52 6.90 -0.74 13.04
C GLU A 52 5.61 -0.18 12.42
N ALA A 53 5.72 0.85 11.56
CA ALA A 53 4.56 1.41 10.89
C ALA A 53 3.87 0.42 9.94
N VAL A 54 4.64 -0.43 9.23
CA VAL A 54 4.10 -1.51 8.39
C VAL A 54 3.42 -2.58 9.25
N ARG A 55 4.00 -2.94 10.39
CA ARG A 55 3.40 -3.89 11.33
C ARG A 55 2.05 -3.36 11.84
N GLN A 56 2.01 -2.10 12.26
CA GLN A 56 0.77 -1.41 12.66
C GLN A 56 -0.26 -1.42 11.53
N LEU A 57 0.11 -1.02 10.31
CA LEU A 57 -0.78 -1.06 9.14
C LEU A 57 -1.44 -2.42 8.95
N LEU A 58 -0.67 -3.51 9.07
CA LEU A 58 -1.18 -4.88 8.90
C LEU A 58 -2.09 -5.32 10.06
N VAL A 59 -1.79 -4.91 11.30
CA VAL A 59 -2.65 -5.17 12.47
C VAL A 59 -3.96 -4.41 12.33
N GLU A 60 -3.89 -3.12 11.98
CA GLU A 60 -5.02 -2.19 11.96
C GLU A 60 -5.83 -2.22 10.67
N ARG A 61 -5.44 -3.04 9.70
CA ARG A 61 -6.04 -3.09 8.35
C ARG A 61 -7.57 -3.12 8.32
N ALA A 62 -8.21 -3.75 9.32
CA ALA A 62 -9.67 -3.87 9.41
C ALA A 62 -10.37 -2.59 9.88
N ALA A 63 -9.64 -1.68 10.54
CA ALA A 63 -10.14 -0.42 11.08
C ALA A 63 -9.78 0.79 10.18
N LEU A 64 -9.07 0.57 9.07
CA LEU A 64 -8.71 1.62 8.14
C LEU A 64 -9.95 2.24 7.50
N ARG A 65 -9.94 3.57 7.39
CA ARG A 65 -10.92 4.32 6.59
C ARG A 65 -10.32 4.64 5.23
N TYR A 66 -11.15 4.64 4.20
CA TYR A 66 -10.69 4.89 2.83
C TYR A 66 -11.38 6.11 2.25
N LEU A 67 -10.58 7.02 1.69
CA LEU A 67 -11.06 8.16 0.94
C LEU A 67 -10.71 7.97 -0.53
N VAL A 68 -11.71 8.05 -1.41
CA VAL A 68 -11.53 8.09 -2.87
C VAL A 68 -11.89 9.49 -3.32
N GLN A 69 -10.95 10.18 -3.95
CA GLN A 69 -11.10 11.59 -4.32
C GLN A 69 -10.43 11.87 -5.67
N GLN A 70 -10.90 12.93 -6.33
CA GLN A 70 -10.28 13.44 -7.56
C GLN A 70 -9.33 14.58 -7.20
N GLY A 71 -8.09 14.51 -7.68
CA GLY A 71 -7.08 15.55 -7.54
C GLY A 71 -7.26 16.69 -8.55
N GLY A 72 -6.47 17.76 -8.40
CA GLY A 72 -6.51 18.93 -9.28
C GLY A 72 -6.14 18.65 -10.75
N ASP A 73 -5.43 17.55 -11.01
CA ASP A 73 -5.09 17.06 -12.35
C ASP A 73 -6.22 16.23 -13.00
N ARG A 74 -7.41 16.19 -12.37
CA ARG A 74 -8.56 15.36 -12.73
C ARG A 74 -8.30 13.86 -12.62
N SER A 75 -7.19 13.44 -12.01
CA SER A 75 -6.96 12.03 -11.71
C SER A 75 -7.64 11.62 -10.40
N TRP A 76 -8.14 10.40 -10.35
CA TRP A 76 -8.66 9.78 -9.15
C TRP A 76 -7.54 9.13 -8.35
N GLY A 77 -7.53 9.35 -7.05
CA GLY A 77 -6.64 8.68 -6.11
C GLY A 77 -7.42 8.17 -4.90
N TRP A 78 -6.77 7.30 -4.14
CA TRP A 78 -7.31 6.86 -2.85
C TRP A 78 -6.26 7.00 -1.76
N SER A 79 -6.73 7.21 -0.52
CA SER A 79 -5.93 7.25 0.70
C SER A 79 -6.51 6.29 1.72
N ALA A 80 -5.67 5.53 2.40
CA ALA A 80 -6.03 4.78 3.61
C ALA A 80 -5.62 5.60 4.83
N LEU A 81 -6.55 5.80 5.74
CA LEU A 81 -6.43 6.66 6.91
C LEU A 81 -6.51 5.77 8.15
N LEU A 82 -5.66 6.05 9.14
CA LEU A 82 -5.81 5.41 10.44
C LEU A 82 -7.12 5.86 11.10
N PRO A 83 -7.79 4.96 11.83
CA PRO A 83 -8.89 5.36 12.68
C PRO A 83 -8.39 6.37 13.72
N VAL A 84 -9.28 7.23 14.20
CA VAL A 84 -8.99 8.11 15.33
C VAL A 84 -8.62 7.23 16.53
N ARG A 85 -7.36 7.28 16.97
CA ARG A 85 -6.94 6.65 18.23
C ARG A 85 -6.91 7.70 19.33
N SER A 86 -7.21 7.28 20.55
CA SER A 86 -7.10 8.10 21.76
C SER A 86 -5.65 8.43 22.17
N THR A 87 -4.65 7.92 21.44
CA THR A 87 -3.23 8.09 21.78
C THR A 87 -2.36 8.36 20.54
N GLY A 88 -1.88 9.60 20.40
CA GLY A 88 -0.61 9.95 19.77
C GLY A 88 -0.52 10.08 18.24
N GLN A 89 -1.37 9.40 17.45
CA GLN A 89 -1.45 9.63 16.01
C GLN A 89 -2.64 10.53 15.67
N ALA A 90 -2.41 11.55 14.85
CA ALA A 90 -3.46 12.50 14.48
C ALA A 90 -4.57 11.77 13.71
N ALA A 91 -5.79 11.90 14.21
CA ALA A 91 -7.01 11.50 13.53
C ALA A 91 -6.98 11.89 12.04
N GLY A 92 -7.18 10.93 11.13
CA GLY A 92 -7.25 11.20 9.70
C GLY A 92 -5.90 11.37 9.00
N GLU A 93 -4.79 10.97 9.63
CA GLU A 93 -3.52 10.87 8.92
C GLU A 93 -3.57 9.72 7.91
N ALA A 94 -3.21 10.02 6.66
CA ALA A 94 -3.07 9.00 5.64
C ALA A 94 -1.82 8.18 5.92
N VAL A 95 -1.94 6.86 5.88
CA VAL A 95 -0.83 5.90 6.00
C VAL A 95 -0.46 5.25 4.68
N ALA A 96 -1.41 5.15 3.76
CA ALA A 96 -1.20 4.66 2.41
C ALA A 96 -1.91 5.55 1.40
N ARG A 97 -1.33 5.64 0.20
CA ARG A 97 -1.97 6.26 -0.97
C ARG A 97 -1.84 5.34 -2.17
N SER A 98 -2.70 5.52 -3.17
CA SER A 98 -2.50 4.92 -4.47
C SER A 98 -1.10 5.27 -5.01
N ALA A 99 -0.43 4.27 -5.62
CA ALA A 99 0.89 4.49 -6.23
C ALA A 99 0.83 5.45 -7.44
N ARG A 100 -0.36 5.61 -8.04
CA ARG A 100 -0.62 6.45 -9.20
C ARG A 100 -2.01 7.08 -9.14
N GLY A 101 -2.23 8.09 -9.97
CA GLY A 101 -3.56 8.58 -10.33
C GLY A 101 -4.24 7.67 -11.36
N TYR A 102 -5.57 7.60 -11.31
CA TYR A 102 -6.41 6.84 -12.22
C TYR A 102 -7.28 7.79 -13.04
N LEU A 103 -7.53 7.47 -14.31
CA LEU A 103 -8.38 8.33 -15.15
C LEU A 103 -9.87 8.21 -14.78
N ARG A 104 -10.27 7.08 -14.17
CA ARG A 104 -11.66 6.81 -13.85
C ARG A 104 -11.83 6.36 -12.40
N GLN A 105 -12.97 6.72 -11.80
CA GLN A 105 -13.28 6.41 -10.40
C GLN A 105 -13.41 4.90 -10.15
N ASP A 106 -13.97 4.15 -11.11
CA ASP A 106 -14.12 2.69 -11.04
C ASP A 106 -12.75 2.00 -10.97
N GLN A 107 -11.79 2.43 -11.79
CA GLN A 107 -10.41 1.93 -11.76
C GLN A 107 -9.73 2.25 -10.43
N CYS A 108 -9.98 3.44 -9.88
CA CYS A 108 -9.46 3.82 -8.56
C CYS A 108 -10.01 2.90 -7.47
N ARG A 109 -11.32 2.61 -7.47
CA ARG A 109 -11.97 1.68 -6.54
C ARG A 109 -11.45 0.24 -6.69
N GLN A 110 -11.21 -0.22 -7.92
CA GLN A 110 -10.59 -1.53 -8.17
C GLN A 110 -9.15 -1.60 -7.64
N GLY A 111 -8.38 -0.51 -7.79
CA GLY A 111 -7.05 -0.38 -7.20
C GLY A 111 -7.08 -0.46 -5.68
N LEU A 112 -8.06 0.19 -5.05
CA LEU A 112 -8.29 0.12 -3.60
C LEU A 112 -8.67 -1.30 -3.14
N ALA A 113 -9.59 -1.97 -3.83
CA ALA A 113 -9.96 -3.35 -3.52
C ALA A 113 -8.75 -4.31 -3.63
N SER A 114 -7.91 -4.11 -4.65
CA SER A 114 -6.66 -4.85 -4.81
C SER A 114 -5.70 -4.62 -3.64
N PHE A 115 -5.59 -3.38 -3.16
CA PHE A 115 -4.80 -3.05 -1.97
C PHE A 115 -5.32 -3.78 -0.72
N GLN A 116 -6.63 -3.76 -0.47
CA GLN A 116 -7.25 -4.44 0.67
C GLN A 116 -6.98 -5.95 0.66
N ALA A 117 -7.19 -6.61 -0.50
CA ALA A 117 -6.92 -8.04 -0.65
C ALA A 117 -5.43 -8.38 -0.39
N MET A 118 -4.52 -7.50 -0.82
CA MET A 118 -3.08 -7.71 -0.58
C MET A 118 -2.66 -7.50 0.86
N LEU A 119 -3.24 -6.56 1.59
CA LEU A 119 -3.00 -6.45 3.03
C LEU A 119 -3.46 -7.71 3.77
N GLN A 120 -4.58 -8.31 3.36
CA GLN A 120 -5.05 -9.58 3.92
C GLN A 120 -4.06 -10.71 3.64
N HIS A 121 -3.59 -10.83 2.39
CA HIS A 121 -2.60 -11.84 2.01
C HIS A 121 -1.26 -11.68 2.77
N LEU A 122 -0.73 -10.45 2.83
CA LEU A 122 0.52 -10.15 3.56
C LEU A 122 0.40 -10.45 5.05
N ARG A 123 -0.75 -10.17 5.67
CA ARG A 123 -0.99 -10.52 7.08
C ARG A 123 -0.99 -12.03 7.30
N ALA A 124 -1.61 -12.80 6.39
CA ALA A 124 -1.67 -14.25 6.48
C ALA A 124 -0.27 -14.88 6.39
N VAL A 125 0.54 -14.45 5.41
CA VAL A 125 1.91 -14.95 5.23
C VAL A 125 2.80 -14.60 6.44
N ARG A 126 2.67 -13.39 7.00
CA ARG A 126 3.44 -12.95 8.18
C ARG A 126 2.93 -13.51 9.51
N GLY A 127 1.76 -14.13 9.56
CA GLY A 127 1.23 -14.79 10.76
C GLY A 127 1.48 -16.29 10.81
N ALA A 128 1.96 -16.87 9.71
CA ALA A 128 2.25 -18.30 9.57
C ALA A 128 3.75 -18.63 9.77
N GLY A 129 4.56 -17.64 10.16
CA GLY A 129 5.96 -17.80 10.56
C GLY A 129 6.16 -17.26 11.96
#